data_AF-H8GTL2-F1
#
_entry.id   AF-H8GTL2-F1
#
_cell.length_a   1.000
_cell.length_b   1.000
_cell.length_c   1.000
_cell.angle_alpha   90.00
_cell.angle_beta   90.00
_cell.angle_gamma   90.00
#
_symmetry.space_group_name_H-M   'P 1'
#
loop_
_entity.id
_entity.type
_entity.pdbx_description
1 polymer ?
#
loop_
_entity_poly.entity_id
_entity_poly.type
_entity_poly.pdbx_seq_one_letter_code
_entity_poly.pdbx_strand_id
1 'polypeptide(L)' 'MRGMNREAGERVSAALLALPGVSRATPDDGQIEVHYDPSQHTVMDLVRAVRSQGFLAGML' A
#
# COMPACT_ATOMS: atom_id res chain seq x y z
N MET A 1 -8.07 2.89 18.46
CA MET A 1 -8.28 2.78 16.99
C MET A 1 -6.88 2.72 16.38
N ARG A 2 -6.41 1.54 15.96
CA ARG A 2 -4.99 1.31 15.61
C ARG A 2 -4.84 1.20 14.09
N GLY A 3 -4.91 2.33 13.41
CA GLY A 3 -4.47 2.44 12.02
C GLY A 3 -2.95 2.43 12.00
N MET A 4 -2.36 1.44 11.32
CA MET A 4 -0.96 1.36 10.86
C MET A 4 0.10 2.11 11.72
N ASN A 5 0.70 1.42 12.69
CA ASN A 5 1.90 1.94 13.35
C ASN A 5 3.04 2.15 12.31
N ARG A 6 4.01 3.03 12.60
CA ARG A 6 5.12 3.38 11.69
C ARG A 6 5.81 2.17 11.02
N GLU A 7 6.12 1.12 11.78
CA GLU A 7 6.68 -0.14 11.24
C GLU A 7 5.75 -0.84 10.23
N ALA A 8 4.45 -0.82 10.46
CA ALA A 8 3.48 -1.39 9.52
C ALA A 8 3.43 -0.57 8.23
N GLY A 9 3.50 0.77 8.33
CA GLY A 9 3.59 1.65 7.18
C GLY A 9 4.83 1.35 6.33
N GLU A 10 5.99 1.24 6.96
CA GLU A 10 7.25 0.92 6.27
C GLU A 10 7.19 -0.45 5.56
N ARG A 11 6.66 -1.49 6.22
CA ARG A 11 6.50 -2.83 5.59
C ARG A 11 5.57 -2.81 4.40
N VAL A 12 4.41 -2.16 4.52
CA VAL A 12 3.42 -2.11 3.44
C VAL A 12 3.96 -1.26 2.28
N SER A 13 4.61 -0.13 2.56
CA SER A 13 5.27 0.69 1.53
C SER A 13 6.36 -0.09 0.78
N ALA A 14 7.19 -0.86 1.48
CA ALA A 14 8.19 -1.71 0.83
C ALA A 14 7.56 -2.78 -0.06
N ALA A 15 6.48 -3.41 0.39
CA ALA A 15 5.75 -4.41 -0.40
C ALA A 15 5.11 -3.80 -1.65
N LEU A 16 4.55 -2.59 -1.55
CA LEU A 16 3.97 -1.88 -2.68
C LEU A 16 5.04 -1.43 -3.69
N LEU A 17 6.17 -0.90 -3.23
CA LEU A 17 7.30 -0.51 -4.09
C LEU A 17 7.95 -1.69 -4.83
N ALA A 18 7.76 -2.92 -4.35
CA ALA A 18 8.23 -4.12 -5.04
C ALA A 18 7.35 -4.52 -6.25
N LEU A 19 6.17 -3.92 -6.40
CA LEU A 19 5.28 -4.18 -7.53
C LEU A 19 5.72 -3.39 -8.78
N PRO A 20 5.88 -4.05 -9.94
CA PRO A 20 6.18 -3.36 -11.19
C PRO A 20 5.17 -2.24 -11.51
N GLY A 21 5.65 -1.04 -11.85
CA GLY A 21 4.76 0.08 -12.15
C GLY A 21 4.26 0.85 -10.92
N VAL A 22 4.63 0.46 -9.69
CA VAL A 22 4.51 1.36 -8.52
C VAL A 22 5.76 2.23 -8.45
N SER A 23 5.57 3.55 -8.54
CA SER A 23 6.66 4.53 -8.50
C SER A 23 6.84 5.16 -7.12
N ARG A 24 5.81 5.13 -6.26
CA ARG A 24 5.84 5.70 -4.91
C ARG A 24 4.84 5.01 -3.99
N ALA A 25 5.24 4.78 -2.74
CA ALA A 25 4.34 4.36 -1.65
C ALA A 25 4.77 5.04 -0.34
N THR A 26 4.11 6.15 0.03
CA THR A 26 4.48 6.97 1.21
C THR A 26 3.45 6.79 2.31
N PRO A 27 3.81 6.32 3.52
CA PRO A 27 2.88 6.27 4.65
C PRO A 27 2.47 7.67 5.11
N ASP A 28 1.19 7.87 5.40
CA ASP A 28 0.63 9.12 5.92
C ASP A 28 -0.50 8.84 6.91
N ASP A 29 -0.27 9.15 8.20
CA ASP A 29 -1.21 9.03 9.33
C ASP A 29 -2.28 7.90 9.24
N GLY A 30 -1.83 6.65 9.08
CA GLY A 30 -2.70 5.47 9.00
C GLY A 30 -3.19 5.10 7.60
N GLN A 31 -2.80 5.88 6.58
CA GLN A 31 -2.98 5.66 5.16
C GLN A 31 -1.62 5.49 4.46
N ILE A 32 -1.65 5.13 3.18
CA ILE A 32 -0.48 5.14 2.31
C ILE A 32 -0.87 5.78 0.99
N GLU A 33 -0.19 6.86 0.62
CA GLU A 33 -0.28 7.45 -0.70
C GLU A 33 0.52 6.60 -1.68
N VAL A 34 -0.14 6.09 -2.72
CA VAL A 34 0.48 5.23 -3.73
C VAL A 34 0.38 5.86 -5.11
N HIS A 35 1.51 6.02 -5.80
CA HIS A 35 1.56 6.39 -7.20
C HIS A 35 1.92 5.14 -7.99
N TYR A 36 1.06 4.76 -8.93
CA TYR A 36 1.22 3.56 -9.73
C TYR A 36 0.70 3.75 -11.14
N ASP A 37 1.14 2.91 -12.06
CA ASP A 37 0.68 2.85 -13.44
C ASP A 37 -0.64 2.07 -13.54
N PRO A 38 -1.77 2.73 -13.85
CA PRO A 38 -3.07 2.07 -13.94
C PRO A 38 -3.21 1.14 -15.13
N SER A 39 -2.27 1.14 -16.08
CA SER A 39 -2.22 0.14 -17.16
C SER A 39 -1.63 -1.20 -16.71
N GLN A 40 -0.86 -1.21 -15.60
CA GLN A 40 -0.21 -2.41 -15.05
C GLN A 40 -0.93 -2.98 -13.84
N HIS A 41 -1.52 -2.12 -13.01
CA HIS A 41 -2.21 -2.52 -11.79
C HIS A 41 -3.57 -1.86 -11.65
N THR A 42 -4.49 -2.60 -11.03
CA THR A 42 -5.74 -2.04 -10.53
C THR A 42 -5.59 -1.70 -9.05
N VAL A 43 -6.48 -0.87 -8.51
CA VAL A 43 -6.52 -0.64 -7.06
C VAL A 43 -6.72 -1.95 -6.27
N MET A 44 -7.46 -2.91 -6.84
CA MET A 44 -7.67 -4.22 -6.19
C MET A 44 -6.37 -5.01 -6.05
N ASP A 45 -5.45 -4.90 -7.00
CA ASP A 45 -4.14 -5.56 -6.93
C ASP A 45 -3.30 -4.98 -5.80
N LEU A 46 -3.31 -3.65 -5.64
CA LEU A 46 -2.65 -2.98 -4.52
C LEU A 46 -3.27 -3.39 -3.19
N VAL A 47 -4.59 -3.38 -3.07
CA VAL A 47 -5.29 -3.83 -1.86
C VAL A 47 -4.96 -5.28 -1.53
N ARG A 48 -4.86 -6.16 -2.54
CA ARG A 48 -4.44 -7.56 -2.36
C ARG A 48 -3.00 -7.65 -1.86
N ALA A 49 -2.08 -6.86 -2.40
CA ALA A 49 -0.70 -6.81 -1.91
C ALA A 49 -0.64 -6.40 -0.44
N VAL A 50 -1.40 -5.38 -0.02
CA VAL A 50 -1.48 -4.98 1.40
C VAL A 50 -2.08 -6.10 2.27
N ARG A 51 -3.13 -6.79 1.80
CA ARG A 51 -3.75 -7.92 2.52
C ARG A 51 -2.82 -9.11 2.68
N SER A 52 -1.95 -9.36 1.70
CA SER A 52 -0.92 -10.42 1.81
C SER A 52 0.06 -10.19 2.96
N GLN A 53 0.24 -8.94 3.37
CA GLN A 53 1.07 -8.55 4.52
C GLN A 53 0.33 -8.66 5.87
N GLY A 54 -0.94 -9.10 5.86
CA GLY A 54 -1.77 -9.23 7.06
C GLY A 54 -2.52 -7.97 7.47
N PHE A 55 -2.55 -6.93 6.62
CA PHE A 55 -3.22 -5.67 6.89
C PHE A 55 -4.52 -5.52 6.10
N LEU A 56 -5.49 -4.79 6.65
CA LEU A 56 -6.70 -4.42 5.93
C LEU A 56 -6.48 -3.06 5.25
N ALA A 57 -6.73 -3.01 3.95
CA ALA A 57 -6.78 -1.77 3.18
C ALA A 57 -8.19 -1.55 2.64
N GLY A 58 -8.62 -0.29 2.69
CA GLY A 58 -9.82 0.24 2.05
C GLY A 58 -9.48 1.59 1.43
N MET A 59 -10.32 2.06 0.52
CA MET A 59 -10.23 3.43 -0.01
C MET A 59 -11.12 4.35 0.81
N LEU A 60 -10.62 5.54 1.10
CA LEU A 60 -11.37 6.65 1.72
C LEU A 60 -11.43 7.82 0.74
#